data_AF-B2BG64-F1
#
_entry.id   AF-B2BG64-F1
#
_cell.length_a   1.000
_cell.length_b   1.000
_cell.length_c   1.000
_cell.angle_alpha   90.00
_cell.angle_beta   90.00
_cell.angle_gamma   90.00
#
_symmetry.space_group_name_H-M   'P 1'
#
loop_
_entity.id
_entity.type
_entity.pdbx_description
1 polymer ?
#
loop_
_entity_poly.entity_id
_entity_poly.type
_entity_poly.pdbx_seq_one_letter_code
_entity_poly.pdbx_strand_id
1 'polypeptide(L)'
;WTLVGGGQTKASTTERTESSVMPTKATWIKKAAFAFDPDNNTVTCADGATYEYDVLVVCPGIQLDWNRIDGLEDTLGKDGVSSNYRFDLAPRTWDFIRTTRSGTAVFTMPSGPM
;
A
#
# COMPACT_ATOMS: atom_id res chain seq x y z
N TRP A 1 -0.73 9.01 1.47
CA TRP A 1 -1.16 9.73 2.70
C TRP A 1 -0.49 11.10 2.88
N THR A 2 -0.74 12.05 1.98
CA THR A 2 -0.08 13.38 2.04
C THR A 2 -0.52 14.21 3.24
N LEU A 3 -1.83 14.27 3.54
CA LEU A 3 -2.35 15.07 4.66
C LEU A 3 -1.94 14.53 6.03
N VAL A 4 -1.73 13.22 6.17
CA VAL A 4 -1.17 12.62 7.39
C VAL A 4 0.30 13.01 7.53
N GLY A 5 1.10 12.88 6.47
CA GLY A 5 2.51 13.29 6.48
C GLY A 5 2.71 14.81 6.65
N GLY A 6 1.68 15.61 6.36
CA GLY A 6 1.64 17.06 6.64
C GLY A 6 1.03 17.44 7.99
N GLY A 7 0.72 16.48 8.86
CA GLY A 7 0.18 16.73 10.21
C GLY A 7 -1.25 17.26 10.26
N GLN A 8 -2.00 17.21 9.15
CA GLN A 8 -3.36 17.76 9.07
C GLN A 8 -4.44 16.76 9.49
N THR A 9 -4.13 15.47 9.49
CA THR A 9 -5.06 14.43 9.91
C THR A 9 -4.32 13.21 10.48
N LYS A 10 -5.06 12.33 11.17
CA LYS A 10 -4.51 11.09 11.76
C LYS A 10 -4.60 9.95 10.75
N ALA A 11 -3.61 9.06 10.73
CA ALA A 11 -3.65 7.87 9.88
C ALA A 11 -4.90 7.01 10.16
N SER A 12 -5.27 6.84 11.43
CA SER A 12 -6.41 6.03 11.86
C SER A 12 -7.78 6.51 11.34
N THR A 13 -7.92 7.75 10.87
CA THR A 13 -9.18 8.23 10.26
C THR A 13 -9.30 7.86 8.78
N THR A 14 -8.24 7.27 8.21
CA THR A 14 -8.18 6.89 6.79
C THR A 14 -8.38 5.39 6.58
N GLU A 15 -8.52 4.62 7.66
CA GLU A 15 -8.74 3.18 7.62
C GLU A 15 -10.14 2.81 8.12
N ARG A 16 -10.62 1.67 7.64
CA ARG A 16 -11.84 1.01 8.09
C ARG A 16 -11.60 -0.50 8.03
N THR A 17 -12.36 -1.27 8.81
CA THR A 17 -12.35 -2.72 8.63
C THR A 17 -12.87 -3.06 7.23
N GLU A 18 -12.19 -3.93 6.51
CA GLU A 18 -12.60 -4.36 5.16
C GLU A 18 -14.04 -4.91 5.17
N SER A 19 -14.41 -5.67 6.21
CA SER A 19 -15.78 -6.18 6.39
C SER A 19 -16.84 -5.09 6.38
N SER A 20 -16.55 -3.89 6.90
CA SER A 20 -17.52 -2.79 6.98
C SER A 20 -17.78 -2.09 5.65
N VAL A 21 -16.97 -2.38 4.63
CA VAL A 21 -17.07 -1.78 3.29
C VAL A 21 -17.38 -2.82 2.20
N MET A 22 -17.49 -4.10 2.56
CA MET A 22 -17.90 -5.13 1.61
C MET A 22 -19.38 -4.97 1.23
N PRO A 23 -19.74 -5.12 -0.06
CA PRO A 23 -21.14 -5.16 -0.48
C PRO A 23 -21.87 -6.33 0.19
N THR A 24 -23.10 -6.09 0.64
CA THR A 24 -23.88 -7.07 1.42
C THR A 24 -24.17 -8.37 0.70
N LYS A 25 -24.17 -8.37 -0.64
CA LYS A 25 -24.41 -9.55 -1.48
C LYS A 25 -23.14 -10.20 -2.03
N ALA A 26 -21.96 -9.64 -1.74
CA ALA A 26 -20.71 -10.19 -2.22
C ALA A 26 -20.22 -11.30 -1.28
N THR A 27 -19.75 -12.40 -1.85
CA THR A 27 -18.97 -13.40 -1.11
C THR A 27 -17.55 -12.89 -0.94
N TRP A 28 -17.13 -12.66 0.30
CA TRP A 28 -15.78 -12.20 0.60
C TRP A 28 -14.82 -13.38 0.78
N ILE A 29 -14.01 -13.65 -0.25
CA ILE A 29 -12.95 -14.66 -0.21
C ILE A 29 -11.69 -14.00 0.35
N LYS A 30 -11.39 -14.25 1.64
CA LYS A 30 -10.26 -13.65 2.35
C LYS A 30 -8.94 -14.38 2.09
N LYS A 31 -8.56 -14.50 0.82
CA LYS A 31 -7.36 -15.22 0.37
C LYS A 31 -6.65 -14.39 -0.69
N ALA A 32 -5.32 -14.42 -0.69
CA ALA A 32 -4.56 -13.83 -1.78
C ALA A 32 -4.77 -14.65 -3.06
N ALA A 33 -5.17 -13.99 -4.15
CA ALA A 33 -5.08 -14.57 -5.48
C ALA A 33 -3.59 -14.73 -5.84
N PHE A 34 -3.22 -15.90 -6.37
CA PHE A 34 -1.84 -16.24 -6.70
C PHE A 34 -1.62 -16.32 -8.21
N ALA A 35 -2.55 -16.99 -8.92
CA ALA A 35 -2.52 -17.12 -10.36
C ALA A 35 -3.94 -17.06 -10.92
N PHE A 36 -4.07 -16.64 -12.17
CA PHE A 36 -5.30 -16.82 -12.95
C PHE A 36 -4.96 -17.55 -14.24
N ASP A 37 -5.85 -18.44 -14.65
CA ASP A 37 -5.80 -19.18 -15.90
C ASP A 37 -6.96 -18.69 -16.78
N PRO A 38 -6.69 -17.79 -17.74
CA PRO A 38 -7.72 -17.21 -18.59
C PRO A 38 -8.27 -18.18 -19.64
N ASP A 39 -7.55 -19.25 -19.97
CA ASP A 39 -8.01 -20.25 -20.94
C ASP A 39 -9.08 -21.16 -20.32
N ASN A 40 -8.95 -21.43 -19.02
CA ASN A 40 -9.90 -22.23 -18.24
C ASN A 40 -10.84 -21.39 -17.36
N ASN A 41 -10.74 -20.06 -17.42
CA ASN A 41 -11.48 -19.12 -16.58
C ASN A 41 -11.40 -19.41 -15.08
N THR A 42 -10.18 -19.59 -14.54
CA THR A 42 -10.00 -19.87 -13.11
C THR A 42 -9.03 -18.92 -12.42
N VAL A 43 -9.20 -18.77 -11.10
CA VAL A 43 -8.25 -18.11 -10.20
C VAL A 43 -7.83 -19.09 -9.11
N THR A 44 -6.53 -19.31 -8.98
CA THR A 44 -5.95 -20.08 -7.89
C THR A 44 -5.47 -19.13 -6.79
N CYS A 45 -5.90 -19.37 -5.56
CA CYS A 45 -5.46 -18.66 -4.37
C CYS A 45 -4.15 -19.24 -3.83
N ALA A 46 -3.44 -18.48 -2.99
CA ALA A 46 -2.17 -18.86 -2.40
C ALA A 46 -2.25 -20.13 -1.51
N ASP A 47 -3.45 -20.51 -1.06
CA ASP A 47 -3.70 -21.75 -0.31
C ASP A 47 -4.06 -22.95 -1.19
N GLY A 48 -3.99 -22.79 -2.52
CA GLY A 48 -4.31 -23.82 -3.51
C GLY A 48 -5.78 -23.94 -3.87
N ALA A 49 -6.69 -23.21 -3.20
CA ALA A 49 -8.10 -23.19 -3.58
C ALA A 49 -8.25 -22.56 -4.98
N THR A 50 -9.13 -23.14 -5.81
CA THR A 50 -9.38 -22.65 -7.17
C THR A 50 -10.86 -22.28 -7.32
N TYR A 51 -11.10 -21.17 -8.01
CA TYR A 51 -12.45 -20.62 -8.26
C TYR A 51 -12.61 -20.34 -9.75
N GLU A 52 -13.74 -20.78 -10.33
CA GLU A 52 -14.12 -20.49 -11.71
C GLU A 52 -14.83 -19.12 -11.80
N TYR A 53 -14.76 -18.50 -12.96
CA TYR A 53 -15.47 -17.25 -13.26
C TYR A 53 -16.07 -17.25 -14.66
N ASP A 54 -17.14 -16.47 -14.87
CA ASP A 54 -17.59 -16.10 -16.22
C ASP A 54 -16.90 -14.81 -16.70
N VAL A 55 -16.67 -13.88 -15.77
CA VAL A 55 -15.99 -12.59 -16.01
C VAL A 55 -15.06 -12.28 -14.84
N LEU A 56 -13.81 -11.95 -15.14
CA LEU A 56 -12.81 -11.55 -14.15
C LEU A 56 -12.52 -10.04 -14.24
N VAL A 57 -12.70 -9.33 -13.13
CA VAL A 57 -12.28 -7.92 -12.98
C VAL A 57 -11.04 -7.87 -12.09
N VAL A 58 -9.92 -7.38 -12.63
CA VAL A 58 -8.61 -7.40 -11.98
C VAL A 58 -8.28 -6.02 -11.39
N CYS A 59 -8.24 -5.93 -10.05
CA CYS A 59 -7.98 -4.68 -9.31
C CYS A 59 -6.91 -4.83 -8.18
N PRO A 60 -5.70 -5.36 -8.44
CA PRO A 60 -4.71 -5.64 -7.40
C PRO A 60 -3.99 -4.39 -6.84
N GLY A 61 -4.22 -3.22 -7.45
CA GLY A 61 -3.48 -2.00 -7.14
C GLY A 61 -2.07 -2.01 -7.72
N ILE A 62 -1.14 -1.34 -7.05
CA ILE A 62 0.27 -1.19 -7.45
C ILE A 62 1.20 -1.72 -6.35
N GLN A 63 2.30 -2.35 -6.74
CA GLN A 63 3.33 -2.81 -5.80
C GLN A 63 4.35 -1.70 -5.54
N LEU A 64 4.63 -1.45 -4.26
CA LEU A 64 5.71 -0.55 -3.84
C LEU A 64 7.00 -1.37 -3.72
N ASP A 65 8.01 -1.04 -4.53
CA ASP A 65 9.26 -1.79 -4.57
C ASP A 65 10.40 -1.02 -3.88
N TRP A 66 10.44 -1.15 -2.55
CA TRP A 66 11.41 -0.47 -1.69
C TRP A 66 12.85 -0.95 -1.90
N ASN A 67 13.03 -2.14 -2.45
CA ASN A 67 14.33 -2.76 -2.68
C ASN A 67 15.04 -2.25 -3.94
N ARG A 68 14.36 -1.45 -4.77
CA ARG A 68 14.99 -0.85 -5.96
C ARG A 68 15.96 0.30 -5.66
N ILE A 69 15.96 0.78 -4.43
CA ILE A 69 16.87 1.83 -3.97
C ILE A 69 17.71 1.22 -2.86
N ASP A 70 19.00 1.07 -3.12
CA ASP A 70 19.95 0.48 -2.18
C ASP A 70 19.87 1.17 -0.81
N GLY A 71 19.65 0.37 0.23
CA GLY A 71 19.55 0.82 1.62
C GLY A 71 18.24 1.52 2.00
N LEU A 72 17.28 1.69 1.09
CA LEU A 72 16.03 2.40 1.39
C LEU A 72 15.18 1.63 2.41
N GLU A 73 14.90 0.35 2.17
CA GLU A 73 14.04 -0.45 3.07
C GLU A 73 14.56 -0.46 4.51
N ASP A 74 15.88 -0.60 4.68
CA ASP A 74 16.54 -0.63 6.00
C ASP A 74 16.48 0.71 6.75
N THR A 75 16.44 1.82 6.00
CA THR A 75 16.50 3.19 6.55
C THR A 75 15.11 3.79 6.76
N LEU A 76 14.06 3.27 6.11
CA LEU A 76 12.69 3.80 6.25
C LEU A 76 12.24 3.87 7.72
N GLY A 77 11.78 5.05 8.12
CA GLY A 77 11.33 5.36 9.47
C GLY A 77 12.45 5.70 10.44
N LYS A 78 13.71 5.74 10.00
CA LYS A 78 14.90 6.11 10.79
C LYS A 78 15.57 7.34 10.16
N ASP A 79 16.36 8.07 10.96
CA ASP A 79 17.30 9.09 10.51
C ASP A 79 16.75 10.13 9.51
N GLY A 80 15.47 10.52 9.66
CA GLY A 80 14.82 11.51 8.79
C GLY A 80 14.24 10.97 7.48
N VAL A 81 14.34 9.66 7.22
CA VAL A 81 13.85 9.02 5.99
C VAL A 81 12.46 8.42 6.22
N SER A 82 11.48 8.81 5.42
CA SER A 82 10.10 8.33 5.52
C SER A 82 9.41 8.29 4.15
N SER A 83 8.24 7.66 4.08
CA SER A 83 7.38 7.71 2.91
C SER A 83 5.90 7.79 3.28
N ASN A 84 5.18 8.66 2.57
CA ASN A 84 3.73 8.78 2.71
C ASN A 84 2.95 7.67 1.98
N TYR A 85 3.61 6.72 1.33
CA TYR A 85 2.98 5.60 0.61
C TYR A 85 2.77 4.36 1.50
N ARG A 86 3.35 4.34 2.71
CA ARG A 86 3.12 3.31 3.72
C ARG A 86 2.35 3.88 4.90
N PHE A 87 1.31 3.16 5.34
CA PHE A 87 0.42 3.60 6.41
C PHE A 87 1.18 3.87 7.72
N ASP A 88 2.10 2.98 8.08
CA ASP A 88 2.91 3.05 9.29
C ASP A 88 3.98 4.16 9.25
N LEU A 89 4.41 4.57 8.05
CA LEU A 89 5.46 5.57 7.85
C LEU A 89 4.90 6.98 7.66
N ALA A 90 3.69 7.14 7.12
CA ALA A 90 3.12 8.47 6.86
C ALA A 90 3.13 9.40 8.09
N PRO A 91 2.81 8.96 9.33
CA PRO A 91 2.94 9.80 10.51
C PRO A 91 4.40 10.21 10.81
N ARG A 92 5.38 9.35 10.53
CA ARG A 92 6.81 9.65 10.76
C ARG A 92 7.32 10.77 9.88
N THR A 93 6.77 10.92 8.68
CA THR A 93 7.07 12.06 7.82
C THR A 93 6.80 13.39 8.54
N TRP A 94 5.66 13.48 9.24
CA TRP A 94 5.33 14.68 10.02
C TRP A 94 6.26 14.86 11.23
N ASP A 95 6.61 13.77 11.92
CA ASP A 95 7.55 13.82 13.04
C ASP A 95 8.93 14.36 12.64
N PHE A 96 9.46 13.94 11.49
CA PHE A 96 10.72 14.47 10.98
C PHE A 96 10.60 15.92 10.53
N ILE A 97 9.52 16.28 9.83
CA ILE A 97 9.30 17.67 9.39
C ILE A 97 9.21 18.62 10.59
N ARG A 98 8.39 18.31 11.60
CA ARG A 98 8.15 19.20 12.74
C ARG A 98 9.37 19.33 13.68
N THR A 99 10.31 18.39 13.63
CA THR A 99 11.53 18.41 14.46
C THR A 99 12.72 19.02 13.73
N THR A 100 12.68 19.09 12.39
CA THR A 100 13.70 19.78 11.60
C THR A 100 13.76 21.26 11.97
N ARG A 101 14.98 21.78 12.18
CA ARG A 101 15.23 23.20 12.52
C ARG A 101 16.14 23.89 11.51
N SER A 102 16.98 23.13 10.82
CA SER A 102 17.92 23.60 9.79
C SER A 102 18.32 22.43 8.87
N GLY A 103 18.97 22.72 7.75
CA GLY A 103 19.39 21.71 6.76
C GLY A 103 18.52 21.71 5.50
N THR A 104 18.51 20.59 4.78
CA THR A 104 17.80 20.43 3.51
C THR A 104 16.76 19.33 3.62
N ALA A 105 15.51 19.64 3.25
CA ALA A 105 14.47 18.64 3.05
C ALA A 105 14.46 18.21 1.58
N VAL A 106 14.61 16.90 1.33
CA VAL A 106 14.61 16.32 -0.01
C VAL A 106 13.34 15.51 -0.20
N PHE A 107 12.66 15.73 -1.32
CA PHE A 107 11.48 14.98 -1.75
C PHE A 107 11.79 14.34 -3.10
N THR A 108 11.46 13.06 -3.25
CA THR A 108 11.78 12.29 -4.46
C THR A 108 10.52 11.87 -5.19
N MET A 109 10.67 11.65 -6.49
CA MET A 109 9.66 11.04 -7.35
C MET A 109 10.36 9.94 -8.15
N PRO A 110 9.90 8.67 -8.08
CA PRO A 110 10.53 7.60 -8.83
C PRO A 110 10.33 7.80 -10.33
N SER A 111 11.26 7.30 -11.14
CA SER A 111 11.07 7.20 -12.59
C SER A 111 10.15 6.02 -12.90
N GLY A 112 9.04 6.25 -13.60
CA GLY A 112 8.11 5.20 -14.01
C GLY A 112 6.65 5.55 -13.78
N PRO A 113 5.73 4.58 -13.93
CA PRO A 113 4.31 4.78 -13.66
C PRO A 113 4.08 5.16 -12.20
N MET A 114 3.20 6.13 -11.96
CA MET A 114 2.63 6.45 -10.64
C MET A 114 1.21 5.93 -10.53
#